data_AF-A0A9E3Z905-F1
#
_entry.id   AF-A0A9E3Z905-F1
#
_cell.length_a   1.000
_cell.length_b   1.000
_cell.length_c   1.000
_cell.angle_alpha   90.00
_cell.angle_beta   90.00
_cell.angle_gamma   90.00
#
_symmetry.space_group_name_H-M   'P 1'
#
loop_
_entity.id
_entity.type
_entity.pdbx_description
1 polymer ?
#
loop_
_entity_poly.entity_id
_entity_poly.type
_entity_poly.pdbx_seq_one_letter_code
_entity_poly.pdbx_strand_id
1 'polypeptide(L)' 'MLPVRSEDLVETVREGLLVLGTDLTVRFANRAFYRPFAVAEADTVGRKLHDLGDGQ' A
#
# COMPACT_ATOMS: atom_id res chain seq x y z
N MET A 1 -26.18 3.19 -9.49
CA MET A 1 -25.33 2.62 -8.43
C MET A 1 -23.89 2.78 -8.90
N LEU A 2 -23.10 3.64 -8.25
CA LEU A 2 -21.68 3.79 -8.59
C LEU A 2 -20.95 2.49 -8.20
N PRO A 3 -20.01 1.98 -9.01
CA PRO A 3 -19.28 0.77 -8.68
C PRO A 3 -18.40 1.03 -7.45
N VAL A 4 -18.58 0.21 -6.41
CA VAL A 4 -17.64 0.14 -5.30
C VAL A 4 -16.33 -0.43 -5.84
N ARG A 5 -15.25 0.34 -5.76
CA ARG A 5 -13.92 -0.17 -6.12
C ARG A 5 -13.36 -0.89 -4.89
N SER A 6 -12.71 -2.04 -5.09
CA SER A 6 -12.17 -2.82 -3.96
C SER A 6 -11.19 -2.01 -3.10
N GLU A 7 -10.52 -1.02 -3.70
CA GLU A 7 -9.69 0.00 -3.05
C GLU A 7 -10.44 0.75 -1.94
N ASP A 8 -11.68 1.17 -2.20
CA ASP A 8 -12.48 1.97 -1.26
C ASP A 8 -12.85 1.16 0.00
N LEU A 9 -13.00 -0.16 -0.15
CA LEU A 9 -13.27 -1.06 0.98
C LEU A 9 -12.03 -1.24 1.85
N VAL A 10 -10.88 -1.50 1.22
CA VAL A 10 -9.63 -1.74 1.95
C VAL A 10 -9.04 -0.47 2.57
N GLU A 11 -9.42 0.71 2.06
CA GLU A 11 -9.02 2.00 2.64
C GLU A 11 -9.54 2.19 4.07
N THR A 12 -10.67 1.56 4.42
CA THR A 12 -11.27 1.69 5.76
C THR A 12 -10.71 0.71 6.79
N VAL A 13 -9.85 -0.22 6.37
CA VAL A 13 -9.19 -1.19 7.27
C VAL A 13 -8.23 -0.46 8.21
N ARG A 14 -8.24 -0.85 9.48
CA ARG A 14 -7.45 -0.18 10.53
C ARG A 14 -5.99 -0.63 10.53
N GLU A 15 -5.74 -1.85 10.10
CA GLU A 15 -4.42 -2.45 9.91
C GLU A 15 -3.79 -1.99 8.59
N GLY A 16 -2.46 -1.88 8.57
CA GLY A 16 -1.72 -1.55 7.35
C GLY A 16 -1.88 -2.67 6.31
N LEU A 17 -2.27 -2.30 5.09
CA LEU A 17 -2.50 -3.21 3.99
C LEU A 17 -1.72 -2.79 2.75
N LEU A 18 -1.05 -3.75 2.12
CA LEU A 18 -0.37 -3.62 0.83
C LEU A 18 -0.99 -4.58 -0.18
N VAL A 19 -1.18 -4.10 -1.41
CA VAL A 19 -1.49 -4.95 -2.57
C VAL A 19 -0.27 -4.98 -3.47
N LEU A 20 0.15 -6.19 -3.82
CA LEU A 20 1.35 -6.43 -4.63
C LEU A 20 0.96 -6.95 -6.01
N GLY A 21 1.75 -6.56 -7.01
CA GLY A 21 1.82 -7.24 -8.30
C GLY A 21 2.52 -8.59 -8.17
N THR A 22 2.42 -9.40 -9.22
CA THR A 22 3.08 -10.73 -9.27
C THR A 22 4.61 -10.63 -9.18
N ASP A 23 5.16 -9.48 -9.52
CA ASP A 23 6.58 -9.16 -9.46
C ASP A 23 6.99 -8.50 -8.13
N LEU A 24 6.11 -8.53 -7.11
CA LEU A 24 6.28 -7.88 -5.80
C LEU A 24 6.37 -6.35 -5.85
N THR A 25 5.94 -5.72 -6.95
CA THR A 25 5.77 -4.27 -7.01
C THR A 25 4.52 -3.85 -6.26
N VAL A 26 4.60 -2.83 -5.41
CA VAL A 26 3.44 -2.28 -4.70
C VAL A 26 2.50 -1.61 -5.69
N ARG A 27 1.24 -2.02 -5.69
CA ARG A 27 0.17 -1.41 -6.50
C ARG A 27 -0.75 -0.51 -5.70
N PHE A 28 -0.87 -0.76 -4.41
CA PHE A 28 -1.70 0.03 -3.49
C PHE A 28 -1.21 -0.17 -2.05
N ALA A 29 -1.31 0.89 -1.25
CA ALA A 29 -1.19 0.82 0.20
C ALA A 29 -2.28 1.69 0.82
N ASN A 30 -2.98 1.17 1.85
CA ASN A 30 -4.02 1.95 2.52
C ASN A 30 -3.40 3.03 3.45
N ARG A 31 -4.19 4.02 3.86
CA ARG A 31 -3.71 5.06 4.78
C ARG A 31 -3.17 4.54 6.12
N ALA A 32 -3.65 3.39 6.59
CA ALA A 32 -3.16 2.77 7.82
C ALA A 32 -1.72 2.26 7.69
N PHE A 33 -1.26 1.92 6.48
CA PHE A 33 0.10 1.45 6.22
C PHE A 33 1.15 2.56 6.45
N TYR A 34 0.93 3.77 5.96
CA TYR A 34 1.96 4.83 5.99
C TYR A 34 2.37 5.28 7.40
N ARG A 35 1.46 5.16 8.39
CA ARG A 35 1.71 5.64 9.75
C ARG A 35 2.82 4.88 10.49
N PRO A 36 2.76 3.55 10.66
CA PRO A 36 3.79 2.80 11.36
C PRO A 36 5.12 2.74 10.59
N PHE A 37 5.08 2.75 9.26
CA PHE A 37 6.29 2.64 8.43
C PHE A 37 6.94 4.00 8.13
N ALA A 38 6.26 5.12 8.44
CA ALA A 38 6.75 6.48 8.20
C ALA A 38 7.24 6.75 6.76
N VAL A 39 6.63 6.09 5.77
CA VAL A 39 6.92 6.26 4.35
C VAL A 39 5.84 7.07 3.65
N ALA A 40 6.21 7.82 2.61
CA ALA A 40 5.26 8.54 1.78
C ALA A 40 4.71 7.64 0.66
N GLU A 41 3.48 7.91 0.21
CA GLU A 41 2.85 7.18 -0.92
C GLU A 41 3.72 7.20 -2.19
N ALA A 42 4.29 8.37 -2.51
CA ALA A 42 5.18 8.56 -3.66
C ALA A 42 6.45 7.69 -3.59
N ASP A 43 6.89 7.34 -2.39
CA ASP A 43 8.06 6.49 -2.15
C ASP A 43 7.68 5.03 -1.91
N THR A 44 6.40 4.69 -2.02
CA THR A 44 5.86 3.35 -1.73
C THR A 44 5.26 2.70 -2.98
N VAL A 45 4.30 3.36 -3.63
CA VAL A 45 3.57 2.80 -4.77
C VAL A 45 4.48 2.76 -6.00
N GLY A 46 4.49 1.64 -6.71
CA GLY A 46 5.36 1.41 -7.88
C GLY A 46 6.78 0.94 -7.54
N ARG A 47 7.13 0.82 -6.25
CA ARG A 47 8.41 0.26 -5.77
C ARG A 47 8.31 -1.24 -5.53
N LYS A 48 9.44 -1.95 -5.52
CA LYS A 48 9.45 -3.36 -5.07
C LYS A 48 9.27 -3.40 -3.56
N LEU A 49 8.59 -4.43 -3.05
CA LEU A 49 8.41 -4.64 -1.62
C LEU A 49 9.74 -4.64 -0.85
N HIS A 50 10.79 -5.25 -1.41
CA HIS A 50 12.12 -5.30 -0.79
C HIS A 50 12.87 -3.96 -0.82
N ASP A 51 12.38 -2.98 -1.59
CA ASP A 51 12.91 -1.61 -1.59
C ASP A 51 12.18 -0.72 -0.56
N LEU A 52 11.12 -1.22 0.08
CA LEU A 52 10.36 -0.48 1.08
C LEU A 52 11.05 -0.58 2.45
N GLY A 53 11.69 0.50 2.85
CA GLY A 53 12.46 0.60 4.09
C GLY A 53 13.95 0.77 3.82
N ASP A 54 14.71 1.05 4.88
CA ASP A 54 16.16 1.29 4.79
C ASP A 54 16.99 -0.01 4.61
N GLY A 55 16.45 -1.03 3.93
CA GLY A 55 17.16 -2.27 3.60
C GLY A 55 17.48 -3.20 4.78
N GLN A 56 16.58 -3.30 5.77
CA GLN A 56 16.70 -4.24 6.91
C GLN A 56 16.17 -5.64 6.57
#